data_AF-A0A7U9KWA3-F1
#
_entry.id   AF-A0A7U9KWA3-F1
#
_cell.length_a   1.000
_cell.length_b   1.000
_cell.length_c   1.000
_cell.angle_alpha   90.00
_cell.angle_beta   90.00
_cell.angle_gamma   90.00
#
_symmetry.space_group_name_H-M   'P 1'
#
loop_
_entity.id
_entity.type
_entity.pdbx_description
1 polymer ?
#
loop_
_entity_poly.entity_id
_entity_poly.type
_entity_poly.pdbx_seq_one_letter_code
_entity_poly.pdbx_strand_id
1 'polypeptide(L)'
;MVPVECVARGYLTGSGLAEYQQTRTVCGLALPEGLSDGSELPGPIFTPATKAAVGEHDENVPYEEVARQVGAEVAAQLRQTTLAVYGRARDIARERGIVLADTKFEFGFDTEQRLTLADEVLTPDSSRFWPADAWQPGRAQPSFDKQFVRDWLTSPASGWDRRSEQPPPPLPQETVEHTRAKYIEAYERLTGLPWS
;
A
#
# COMPACT_ATOMS: atom_id res chain seq x y z
N MET A 1 -19.02 6.45 -4.15
CA MET A 1 -17.82 5.63 -3.88
C MET A 1 -18.25 4.25 -3.43
N VAL A 2 -17.50 3.23 -3.82
CA VAL A 2 -17.66 1.86 -3.32
C VAL A 2 -16.92 1.79 -1.97
N PRO A 3 -17.53 1.28 -0.88
CA PRO A 3 -16.98 1.35 0.47
C PRO A 3 -15.93 0.27 0.74
N VAL A 4 -14.97 0.10 -0.17
CA VAL A 4 -13.96 -0.95 -0.14
C VAL A 4 -12.61 -0.36 -0.52
N GLU A 5 -11.62 -0.52 0.34
CA GLU A 5 -10.23 -0.26 0.02
C GLU A 5 -9.68 -1.42 -0.80
N CYS A 6 -9.40 -1.16 -2.07
CA CYS A 6 -9.01 -2.18 -3.01
C CYS A 6 -7.49 -2.30 -3.06
N VAL A 7 -6.93 -3.11 -2.16
CA VAL A 7 -5.48 -3.28 -2.05
C VAL A 7 -5.00 -4.46 -2.90
N ALA A 8 -3.98 -4.22 -3.72
CA ALA A 8 -3.21 -5.25 -4.41
C ALA A 8 -1.84 -5.40 -3.75
N ARG A 9 -1.37 -6.65 -3.59
CA ARG A 9 -0.03 -6.96 -3.07
C ARG A 9 0.69 -7.89 -4.02
N GLY A 10 1.90 -7.53 -4.45
CA GLY A 10 2.82 -8.47 -5.10
C GLY A 10 3.95 -8.90 -4.17
N TYR A 11 4.14 -8.20 -3.06
CA TYR A 11 5.16 -8.52 -2.06
C TYR A 11 4.54 -8.56 -0.66
N LEU A 12 5.07 -9.44 0.19
CA LEU A 12 4.60 -9.61 1.56
C LEU A 12 5.31 -8.64 2.50
N THR A 13 4.56 -7.72 3.10
CA THR A 13 5.03 -6.77 4.11
C THR A 13 3.85 -6.24 4.92
N GLY A 14 4.11 -5.36 5.90
CA GLY A 14 3.08 -4.61 6.61
C GLY A 14 2.01 -5.50 7.26
N SER A 15 0.73 -5.09 7.18
CA SER A 15 -0.39 -5.83 7.78
C SER A 15 -0.56 -7.24 7.19
N GLY A 16 -0.24 -7.45 5.91
CA GLY A 16 -0.27 -8.77 5.29
C GLY A 16 0.77 -9.71 5.90
N LEU A 17 1.99 -9.23 6.16
CA LEU A 17 3.00 -10.02 6.86
C LEU A 17 2.58 -10.35 8.29
N ALA A 18 1.98 -9.39 9.01
CA ALA A 18 1.53 -9.58 10.38
C ALA A 18 0.45 -10.67 10.49
N GLU A 19 -0.51 -10.71 9.56
CA GLU A 19 -1.51 -11.79 9.48
C GLU A 19 -0.84 -13.13 9.12
N TYR A 20 0.01 -13.13 8.08
CA TYR A 20 0.70 -14.34 7.63
C TYR A 20 1.53 -15.01 8.74
N GLN A 21 2.18 -14.22 9.61
CA GLN A 21 2.93 -14.77 10.74
C GLN A 21 2.04 -15.49 11.77
N GLN A 22 0.76 -15.15 11.87
CA GLN A 22 -0.17 -15.73 12.82
C GLN A 22 -0.90 -16.94 12.24
N THR A 23 -1.40 -16.80 11.01
CA THR A 23 -2.35 -17.76 10.42
C THR A 23 -1.88 -18.33 9.08
N ARG A 24 -0.76 -17.84 8.54
CA ARG A 24 -0.29 -18.13 7.17
C ARG A 24 -1.30 -17.76 6.08
N THR A 25 -2.17 -16.80 6.38
CA THR A 25 -3.12 -16.23 5.44
C THR A 25 -2.90 -14.73 5.27
N VAL A 26 -3.43 -14.18 4.19
CA VAL A 26 -3.69 -12.73 4.07
C VAL A 26 -5.10 -12.54 3.54
N CYS A 27 -5.97 -11.89 4.32
CA CYS A 27 -7.40 -11.74 4.00
C CYS A 27 -8.07 -13.10 3.69
N GLY A 28 -7.72 -14.13 4.46
CA GLY A 28 -8.23 -15.50 4.27
C GLY A 28 -7.58 -16.30 3.13
N LEU A 29 -6.69 -15.71 2.33
CA LEU A 29 -5.95 -16.41 1.29
C LEU A 29 -4.72 -17.11 1.88
N ALA A 30 -4.68 -18.44 1.81
CA ALA A 30 -3.51 -19.20 2.24
C ALA A 30 -2.30 -18.89 1.33
N LEU A 31 -1.15 -18.62 1.95
CA LEU A 31 0.10 -18.37 1.24
C LEU A 31 1.11 -19.51 1.48
N PRO A 32 2.09 -19.70 0.56
CA PRO A 32 3.15 -20.69 0.74
C PRO A 32 3.93 -20.49 2.04
N GLU A 33 4.53 -21.56 2.56
CA GLU A 33 5.46 -21.48 3.68
C GLU A 33 6.77 -20.77 3.29
N GLY A 34 7.51 -20.29 4.29
CA GLY A 34 8.85 -19.74 4.11
C GLY A 34 8.90 -18.27 3.64
N LEU A 35 7.76 -17.58 3.59
CA LEU A 35 7.74 -16.15 3.28
C LEU A 35 8.19 -15.33 4.50
N SER A 36 8.99 -14.32 4.24
CA SER A 36 9.46 -13.30 5.19
C SER A 36 9.12 -11.89 4.71
N ASP A 37 9.45 -10.86 5.49
CA ASP A 37 9.29 -9.46 5.05
C ASP A 37 10.02 -9.20 3.72
N GLY A 38 9.36 -8.49 2.82
CA GLY A 38 9.85 -8.19 1.47
C GLY A 38 9.79 -9.36 0.47
N SER A 39 9.24 -10.52 0.83
CA SER A 39 9.14 -11.66 -0.10
C SER A 39 8.23 -11.35 -1.27
N GLU A 40 8.64 -11.72 -2.48
CA GLU A 40 7.74 -11.70 -3.65
C GLU A 40 6.74 -12.84 -3.55
N LEU A 41 5.47 -12.54 -3.85
CA LEU A 41 4.40 -13.52 -3.86
C LEU A 41 4.39 -14.30 -5.19
N PRO A 42 3.90 -15.55 -5.24
CA PRO A 42 3.80 -16.33 -6.49
C PRO A 42 2.96 -15.66 -7.58
N GLY A 43 2.05 -14.78 -7.17
CA GLY A 43 1.27 -13.89 -8.01
C GLY A 43 0.63 -12.79 -7.16
N PRO A 44 0.26 -11.66 -7.77
CA PRO A 44 -0.38 -10.59 -7.03
C PRO A 44 -1.75 -11.02 -6.49
N ILE A 45 -2.03 -10.63 -5.25
CA ILE A 45 -3.27 -10.96 -4.54
C ILE A 45 -4.08 -9.71 -4.24
N PHE A 46 -5.40 -9.87 -4.21
CA PHE A 46 -6.35 -8.83 -3.81
C PHE A 46 -6.68 -9.01 -2.33
N THR A 47 -6.38 -8.01 -1.53
CA THR A 47 -6.49 -8.07 -0.05
C THR A 47 -7.31 -6.88 0.44
N PRO A 48 -8.63 -6.91 0.25
CA PRO A 48 -9.46 -5.74 0.50
C PRO A 48 -9.54 -5.40 1.99
N ALA A 49 -9.83 -4.14 2.27
CA ALA A 49 -10.22 -3.69 3.60
C ALA A 49 -11.54 -2.92 3.54
N THR A 50 -12.36 -3.03 4.58
CA THR A 50 -13.56 -2.19 4.71
C THR A 50 -13.19 -0.86 5.35
N LYS A 51 -13.74 0.23 4.81
CA LYS A 51 -13.58 1.56 5.39
C LYS A 51 -14.24 1.62 6.76
N ALA A 52 -13.46 1.86 7.79
CA ALA A 52 -13.98 2.02 9.15
C ALA A 52 -14.59 3.42 9.35
N ALA A 53 -15.31 3.62 10.46
CA ALA A 53 -15.79 4.95 10.83
C ALA A 53 -14.62 5.92 11.08
N VAL A 54 -14.86 7.23 10.97
CA VAL A 54 -13.82 8.25 11.21
C VAL A 54 -13.26 8.09 12.62
N GLY A 55 -11.98 7.71 12.73
CA GLY A 55 -11.27 7.46 13.99
C GLY A 55 -10.93 5.99 14.25
N GLU A 56 -11.43 5.06 13.44
CA GLU A 56 -11.09 3.63 13.49
C GLU A 56 -10.12 3.25 12.36
N HIS A 57 -9.41 2.12 12.54
CA HIS A 57 -8.50 1.60 11.52
C HIS A 57 -9.26 0.72 10.52
N ASP A 58 -8.93 0.84 9.24
CA ASP A 58 -9.45 -0.06 8.21
C ASP A 58 -9.15 -1.52 8.56
N GLU A 59 -10.16 -2.37 8.39
CA GLU A 59 -10.08 -3.79 8.73
C GLU A 59 -9.90 -4.61 7.45
N ASN A 60 -8.84 -5.41 7.39
CA ASN A 60 -8.64 -6.40 6.33
C ASN A 60 -9.80 -7.41 6.36
N VAL A 61 -10.49 -7.60 5.24
CA VAL A 61 -11.60 -8.55 5.14
C VAL A 61 -11.37 -9.58 4.03
N PRO A 62 -11.92 -10.80 4.16
CA PRO A 62 -11.95 -11.75 3.06
C PRO A 62 -12.72 -11.22 1.84
N TYR A 63 -12.37 -11.70 0.65
CA TYR A 63 -13.06 -11.37 -0.60
C TYR A 63 -14.58 -11.66 -0.53
N GLU A 64 -14.95 -12.74 0.17
CA GLU A 64 -16.33 -13.17 0.37
C GLU A 64 -17.14 -12.12 1.12
N GLU A 65 -16.55 -11.41 2.09
CA GLU A 65 -17.24 -10.35 2.82
C GLU A 65 -17.49 -9.14 1.92
N VAL A 66 -16.51 -8.77 1.08
CA VAL A 66 -16.70 -7.74 0.05
C VAL A 66 -17.84 -8.13 -0.90
N ALA A 67 -17.85 -9.36 -1.40
CA ALA A 67 -18.91 -9.85 -2.28
C ALA A 67 -20.30 -9.82 -1.62
N ARG A 68 -20.37 -10.06 -0.31
CA ARG A 68 -21.60 -9.96 0.48
C ARG A 68 -22.06 -8.51 0.64
N GLN A 69 -21.12 -7.56 0.75
CA GLN A 69 -21.39 -6.14 0.95
C GLN A 69 -21.80 -5.42 -0.33
N VAL A 70 -21.06 -5.62 -1.43
CA VAL A 70 -21.25 -4.86 -2.69
C VAL A 70 -21.89 -5.66 -3.81
N GLY A 71 -22.14 -6.95 -3.59
CA GLY A 71 -22.63 -7.89 -4.60
C GLY A 71 -21.50 -8.58 -5.36
N ALA A 72 -21.75 -9.84 -5.75
CA ALA A 72 -20.73 -10.71 -6.36
C ALA A 72 -20.15 -10.15 -7.67
N GLU A 73 -20.98 -9.52 -8.49
CA GLU A 73 -20.54 -8.93 -9.76
C GLU A 73 -19.59 -7.76 -9.54
N VAL A 74 -19.96 -6.81 -8.67
CA VAL A 74 -19.12 -5.66 -8.34
C VAL A 74 -17.82 -6.11 -7.68
N ALA A 75 -17.87 -7.04 -6.72
CA ALA A 75 -16.66 -7.57 -6.08
C ALA A 75 -15.71 -8.23 -7.08
N ALA A 76 -16.24 -8.98 -8.05
CA ALA A 76 -15.44 -9.56 -9.12
C ALA A 76 -14.77 -8.47 -9.98
N GLN A 77 -15.51 -7.43 -10.36
CA GLN A 77 -14.97 -6.30 -11.13
C GLN A 77 -13.89 -5.53 -10.34
N LEU A 78 -14.10 -5.27 -9.05
CA LEU A 78 -13.11 -4.63 -8.17
C LEU A 78 -11.81 -5.44 -8.15
N ARG A 79 -11.90 -6.75 -7.88
CA ARG A 79 -10.73 -7.63 -7.83
C ARG A 79 -9.99 -7.66 -9.17
N GLN A 80 -10.71 -7.87 -10.27
CA GLN A 80 -10.12 -7.95 -11.61
C GLN A 80 -9.45 -6.63 -12.00
N THR A 81 -10.13 -5.51 -11.80
CA THR A 81 -9.61 -4.17 -12.15
C THR A 81 -8.40 -3.82 -11.29
N THR A 82 -8.46 -4.07 -9.99
CA THR A 82 -7.36 -3.83 -9.05
C THR A 82 -6.10 -4.57 -9.45
N LEU A 83 -6.21 -5.87 -9.72
CA LEU A 83 -5.07 -6.70 -10.12
C LEU A 83 -4.53 -6.33 -11.51
N ALA A 84 -5.41 -5.94 -12.45
CA ALA A 84 -5.00 -5.48 -13.78
C ALA A 84 -4.22 -4.16 -13.73
N VAL A 85 -4.73 -3.16 -12.99
CA VAL A 85 -4.06 -1.87 -12.81
C VAL A 85 -2.74 -2.06 -12.06
N TYR A 86 -2.74 -2.82 -10.96
CA TYR A 86 -1.52 -3.15 -10.22
C TYR A 86 -0.48 -3.84 -11.11
N GLY A 87 -0.88 -4.87 -11.87
CA GLY A 87 0.03 -5.62 -12.74
C GLY A 87 0.71 -4.70 -13.76
N ARG A 88 -0.07 -3.84 -14.43
CA ARG A 88 0.47 -2.86 -15.38
C ARG A 88 1.43 -1.88 -14.70
N ALA A 89 1.05 -1.35 -13.54
CA ALA A 89 1.86 -0.39 -12.80
C ALA A 89 3.17 -0.99 -12.27
N ARG A 90 3.12 -2.22 -11.76
CA ARG A 90 4.28 -2.98 -11.29
C ARG A 90 5.29 -3.16 -12.41
N ASP A 91 4.83 -3.54 -13.61
CA ASP A 91 5.72 -3.78 -14.74
C ASP A 91 6.41 -2.47 -15.17
N ILE A 92 5.67 -1.36 -15.26
CA ILE A 92 6.24 -0.03 -15.54
C ILE A 92 7.24 0.36 -14.45
N ALA A 93 6.88 0.24 -13.17
CA ALA A 93 7.77 0.61 -12.07
C ALA A 93 9.07 -0.21 -12.09
N ARG A 94 8.98 -1.51 -12.43
CA ARG A 94 10.13 -2.40 -12.53
C ARG A 94 11.10 -1.96 -13.61
N GLU A 95 10.60 -1.54 -14.78
CA GLU A 95 11.42 -0.96 -15.87
C GLU A 95 12.15 0.32 -15.43
N ARG A 96 11.63 1.02 -14.40
CA ARG A 96 12.22 2.24 -13.82
C ARG A 96 13.08 1.99 -12.58
N GLY A 97 13.41 0.72 -12.28
CA GLY A 97 14.23 0.35 -11.13
C GLY A 97 13.50 0.50 -9.79
N ILE A 98 12.17 0.40 -9.79
CA ILE A 98 11.32 0.48 -8.60
C ILE A 98 10.51 -0.81 -8.45
N VAL A 99 10.48 -1.36 -7.25
CA VAL A 99 9.56 -2.42 -6.85
C VAL A 99 8.30 -1.77 -6.29
N LEU A 100 7.15 -2.04 -6.91
CA LEU A 100 5.84 -1.70 -6.37
C LEU A 100 5.34 -2.86 -5.49
N ALA A 101 5.53 -2.74 -4.17
CA ALA A 101 5.26 -3.82 -3.24
C ALA A 101 3.74 -4.08 -3.08
N ASP A 102 3.00 -3.01 -2.82
CA ASP A 102 1.55 -2.99 -2.74
C ASP A 102 1.02 -1.58 -3.06
N THR A 103 -0.28 -1.49 -3.37
CA THR A 103 -1.01 -0.24 -3.60
C THR A 103 -2.46 -0.39 -3.18
N LYS A 104 -3.07 0.71 -2.76
CA LYS A 104 -4.49 0.87 -2.50
C LYS A 104 -5.14 1.63 -3.65
N PHE A 105 -6.32 1.20 -4.09
CA PHE A 105 -7.17 1.93 -5.01
C PHE A 105 -8.55 2.16 -4.39
N GLU A 106 -9.21 3.23 -4.82
CA GLU A 106 -10.62 3.43 -4.58
C GLU A 106 -11.40 3.48 -5.89
N PHE A 107 -12.63 2.99 -5.86
CA PHE A 107 -13.50 2.99 -7.01
C PHE A 107 -14.85 3.64 -6.68
N GLY A 108 -15.46 4.22 -7.70
CA GLY A 108 -16.84 4.71 -7.68
C GLY A 108 -17.59 4.24 -8.91
N PHE A 109 -18.84 4.65 -9.03
CA PHE A 109 -19.61 4.52 -10.26
C PHE A 109 -19.80 5.90 -10.86
N ASP A 110 -19.57 6.03 -12.16
CA ASP A 110 -19.85 7.26 -12.90
C ASP A 110 -21.36 7.42 -13.17
N THR A 111 -21.74 8.48 -13.89
CA THR A 111 -23.14 8.77 -14.25
C THR A 111 -23.76 7.71 -15.16
N GLU A 112 -22.94 6.89 -15.82
CA GLU A 112 -23.36 5.78 -16.69
C GLU A 112 -23.34 4.43 -15.96
N GLN A 113 -23.17 4.43 -14.63
CA GLN A 113 -23.07 3.23 -13.79
C GLN A 113 -21.87 2.33 -14.13
N ARG A 114 -20.77 2.91 -14.66
CA ARG A 114 -19.52 2.17 -14.89
C ARG A 114 -18.59 2.30 -13.71
N LEU A 115 -17.97 1.19 -13.32
CA LEU A 115 -16.94 1.18 -12.30
C LEU A 115 -15.75 2.04 -12.77
N THR A 116 -15.40 3.03 -11.96
CA THR A 116 -14.45 4.08 -12.31
C THR A 116 -13.42 4.22 -11.20
N LEU A 117 -12.14 4.25 -11.57
CA LEU A 117 -11.04 4.51 -10.65
C LEU A 117 -11.11 5.96 -10.14
N ALA A 118 -10.94 6.15 -8.84
CA ALA A 118 -11.00 7.43 -8.17
C ALA A 118 -9.86 7.54 -7.14
N ASP A 119 -9.92 8.56 -6.28
CA ASP A 119 -8.86 8.90 -5.31
C ASP A 119 -7.50 9.16 -6.00
N GLU A 120 -6.43 9.29 -5.22
CA GLU A 120 -5.07 9.20 -5.72
C GLU A 120 -4.71 7.77 -6.16
N VAL A 121 -3.81 7.67 -7.13
CA VAL A 121 -3.46 6.40 -7.78
C VAL A 121 -1.95 6.31 -7.89
N LEU A 122 -1.37 5.26 -7.30
CA LEU A 122 0.05 4.94 -7.43
C LEU A 122 0.99 6.05 -6.94
N THR A 123 0.60 6.73 -5.87
CA THR A 123 1.43 7.72 -5.17
C THR A 123 2.20 7.04 -4.03
N PRO A 124 3.28 7.64 -3.50
CA PRO A 124 3.96 7.10 -2.32
C PRO A 124 3.10 7.09 -1.04
N ASP A 125 1.92 7.73 -1.05
CA ASP A 125 0.95 7.69 0.04
C ASP A 125 0.04 6.46 -0.04
N SER A 126 -0.40 6.12 -1.25
CA SER A 126 -1.26 4.97 -1.53
C SER A 126 -0.48 3.69 -1.83
N SER A 127 0.83 3.77 -2.05
CA SER A 127 1.69 2.66 -2.50
C SER A 127 3.00 2.56 -1.73
N ARG A 128 3.50 1.34 -1.57
CA ARG A 128 4.88 1.08 -1.13
C ARG A 128 5.80 0.90 -2.32
N PHE A 129 6.68 1.86 -2.52
CA PHE A 129 7.72 1.81 -3.55
C PHE A 129 9.08 1.54 -2.92
N TRP A 130 9.80 0.55 -3.42
CA TRP A 130 11.17 0.22 -2.98
C TRP A 130 12.16 0.37 -4.13
N PRO A 131 13.39 0.84 -3.87
CA PRO A 131 14.46 0.83 -4.87
C PRO A 131 14.84 -0.63 -5.18
N ALA A 132 14.73 -1.02 -6.45
CA ALA A 132 14.89 -2.42 -6.87
C ALA A 132 16.32 -2.95 -6.67
N ASP A 133 17.32 -2.08 -6.67
CA ASP A 133 18.73 -2.36 -6.42
C ASP A 133 19.06 -2.61 -4.94
N ALA A 134 18.19 -2.21 -4.02
CA ALA A 134 18.35 -2.44 -2.58
C ALA A 134 17.35 -3.47 -2.00
N TRP A 135 16.39 -3.92 -2.81
CA TRP A 135 15.39 -4.92 -2.42
C TRP A 135 16.06 -6.25 -2.06
N GLN A 136 15.79 -6.73 -0.85
CA GLN A 136 16.30 -8.01 -0.35
C GLN A 136 15.29 -8.61 0.65
N PRO A 137 14.61 -9.72 0.30
CA PRO A 137 13.72 -10.41 1.24
C PRO A 137 14.44 -10.82 2.54
N GLY A 138 13.69 -10.87 3.64
CA GLY A 138 14.18 -11.25 4.97
C GLY A 138 14.49 -10.08 5.91
N ARG A 139 14.24 -8.84 5.46
CA ARG A 139 14.42 -7.61 6.27
C ARG A 139 13.40 -6.54 5.89
N ALA A 140 13.36 -5.46 6.66
CA ALA A 140 12.67 -4.25 6.28
C ALA A 140 13.30 -3.64 5.01
N GLN A 141 12.46 -3.19 4.08
CA GLN A 141 12.91 -2.61 2.82
C GLN A 141 13.06 -1.09 2.94
N PRO A 142 14.09 -0.48 2.33
CA PRO A 142 14.10 0.96 2.14
C PRO A 142 12.89 1.35 1.29
N SER A 143 12.22 2.45 1.66
CA SER A 143 11.02 2.92 0.97
C SER A 143 11.18 4.35 0.49
N PHE A 144 10.51 4.67 -0.62
CA PHE A 144 10.33 6.04 -1.09
C PHE A 144 9.19 6.78 -0.35
N ASP A 145 8.55 6.12 0.62
CA ASP A 145 7.41 6.64 1.38
C ASP A 145 7.81 7.30 2.71
N LYS A 146 6.80 7.45 3.58
CA LYS A 146 6.82 8.09 4.90
C LYS A 146 7.75 7.43 5.94
N GLN A 147 8.67 6.55 5.56
CA GLN A 147 9.55 5.86 6.50
C GLN A 147 10.38 6.83 7.35
N PHE A 148 10.93 7.92 6.77
CA PHE A 148 11.67 8.95 7.52
C PHE A 148 10.83 9.64 8.60
N VAL A 149 9.55 9.90 8.28
CA VAL A 149 8.60 10.49 9.23
C VAL A 149 8.30 9.50 10.36
N ARG A 150 8.06 8.23 10.04
CA ARG A 150 7.78 7.18 11.03
C ARG A 150 8.99 6.94 11.95
N ASP A 151 10.19 6.85 11.38
CA ASP A 151 11.42 6.63 12.13
C ASP A 151 11.70 7.81 13.06
N TRP A 152 11.55 9.04 12.57
CA TRP A 152 11.71 10.21 13.42
C TRP A 152 10.69 10.25 14.56
N LEU A 153 9.40 10.07 14.26
CA LEU A 153 8.32 10.09 15.26
C LEU A 153 8.48 9.00 16.33
N THR A 154 9.03 7.84 15.98
CA THR A 154 9.26 6.74 16.93
C THR A 154 10.64 6.78 17.59
N SER A 155 11.50 7.71 17.20
CA SER A 155 12.80 7.91 17.82
C SER A 155 12.69 8.58 19.20
N PRO A 156 13.68 8.40 20.10
CA PRO A 156 13.73 9.15 21.35
C PRO A 156 13.77 10.67 21.18
N ALA A 157 14.22 11.17 20.02
CA ALA A 157 14.35 12.58 19.73
C ALA A 157 13.01 13.29 19.51
N SER A 158 11.95 12.58 19.11
CA SER A 158 10.61 13.16 19.01
C SER A 158 10.01 13.43 20.40
N GLY A 159 10.38 12.63 21.40
CA GLY A 159 9.74 12.63 22.72
C GLY A 159 8.26 12.27 22.69
N TRP A 160 7.74 11.77 21.57
CA TRP A 160 6.32 11.51 21.37
C TRP A 160 5.96 10.06 21.69
N ASP A 161 4.98 9.87 22.57
CA ASP A 161 4.36 8.56 22.77
C ASP A 161 3.16 8.42 21.83
N ARG A 162 3.29 7.54 20.83
CA ARG A 162 2.24 7.19 19.88
C ARG A 162 0.96 6.65 20.53
N ARG A 163 1.02 6.17 21.77
CA ARG A 163 -0.14 5.68 22.53
C ARG A 163 -0.83 6.78 23.36
N SER A 164 -0.20 7.95 23.47
CA SER A 164 -0.79 9.08 24.18
C SER A 164 -1.85 9.78 23.34
N GLU A 165 -2.73 10.55 23.99
CA GLU A 165 -3.69 11.43 23.31
C GLU A 165 -3.03 12.72 22.80
N GLN A 166 -1.74 12.93 23.03
CA GLN A 166 -1.05 14.13 22.58
C GLN A 166 -0.76 14.04 21.08
N PRO A 167 -0.99 15.12 20.31
CA PRO A 167 -0.63 15.14 18.90
C PRO A 167 0.89 15.01 18.72
N PRO A 168 1.35 14.44 17.59
CA PRO A 168 2.77 14.36 17.29
C PRO A 168 3.39 15.76 17.18
N PRO A 169 4.65 15.92 17.61
CA PRO A 169 5.36 17.19 17.49
C PRO A 169 5.66 17.55 16.02
N PRO A 170 5.94 18.84 15.73
CA PRO A 170 6.39 19.27 14.41
C PRO A 170 7.64 18.51 13.95
N LEU A 171 7.70 18.16 12.67
CA LEU A 171 8.86 17.50 12.09
C LEU A 171 10.03 18.50 11.96
N PRO A 172 11.29 18.07 12.22
CA PRO A 172 12.46 18.86 11.91
C PRO A 172 12.56 19.10 10.40
N GLN A 173 13.14 20.23 10.04
CA GLN A 173 13.33 20.63 8.63
C GLN A 173 14.03 19.54 7.81
N GLU A 174 15.05 18.88 8.38
CA GLU A 174 15.77 17.79 7.71
C GLU A 174 14.86 16.60 7.36
N THR A 175 13.96 16.19 8.27
CA THR A 175 12.99 15.12 8.02
C THR A 175 12.03 15.52 6.89
N VAL A 176 11.60 16.79 6.86
CA VAL A 176 10.74 17.33 5.79
C VAL A 176 11.46 17.30 4.45
N GLU A 177 12.72 17.75 4.40
CA GLU A 177 13.54 17.79 3.18
C GLU A 177 13.84 16.40 2.64
N HIS A 178 14.22 15.45 3.51
CA HIS A 178 14.43 14.06 3.11
C HIS A 178 13.16 13.40 2.59
N THR A 179 12.02 13.64 3.25
CA THR A 179 10.72 13.13 2.79
C THR A 179 10.40 13.72 1.40
N ARG A 180 10.50 15.04 1.23
CA ARG A 180 10.27 15.70 -0.07
C ARG A 180 11.17 15.12 -1.16
N ALA A 181 12.46 14.94 -0.89
CA ALA A 181 13.41 14.40 -1.85
C ALA A 181 13.03 13.00 -2.33
N LYS A 182 12.46 12.15 -1.46
CA LYS A 182 12.01 10.80 -1.83
C LYS A 182 10.78 10.77 -2.71
N TYR A 183 9.83 11.67 -2.50
CA TYR A 183 8.67 11.82 -3.38
C TYR A 183 9.08 12.30 -4.77
N ILE A 184 10.03 13.26 -4.83
CA ILE A 184 10.60 13.74 -6.08
C ILE A 184 11.32 12.60 -6.80
N GLU A 185 12.19 11.88 -6.10
CA GLU A 185 12.93 10.77 -6.68
C GLU A 185 12.00 9.68 -7.24
N ALA A 186 10.93 9.33 -6.53
CA ALA A 186 9.92 8.40 -7.02
C ALA A 186 9.20 8.93 -8.27
N TYR A 187 8.75 10.18 -8.24
CA TYR A 187 8.10 10.84 -9.38
C TYR A 187 8.99 10.86 -10.62
N GLU A 188 10.23 11.34 -10.49
CA GLU A 188 11.15 11.51 -11.62
C GLU A 188 11.54 10.16 -12.22
N ARG A 189 11.78 9.14 -11.38
CA ARG A 189 12.07 7.77 -11.86
C ARG A 189 10.88 7.16 -12.59
N LEU A 190 9.67 7.24 -12.01
CA LEU A 190 8.47 6.63 -12.59
C LEU A 190 8.04 7.29 -13.88
N THR A 191 8.09 8.63 -13.93
CA THR A 191 7.58 9.41 -15.07
C THR A 191 8.65 9.68 -16.13
N GLY A 192 9.93 9.72 -15.75
CA GLY A 192 11.02 10.21 -16.59
C GLY A 192 11.00 11.73 -16.81
N LEU A 193 10.19 12.47 -16.03
CA LEU A 193 10.06 13.93 -16.12
C LEU A 193 10.75 14.58 -14.91
N PRO A 194 11.43 15.73 -15.09
CA PRO A 194 12.03 16.45 -13.97
C PRO A 194 10.97 17.12 -13.09
N TRP A 195 11.23 17.18 -11.78
CA TRP A 195 10.47 17.98 -10.83
C TRP A 195 11.19 19.31 -10.58
N SER A 196 10.67 20.40 -11.15
CA SER A 196 11.24 21.75 -11.03
C SER A 196 10.29 22.73 -10.36
#